data_AF-A0A1I1S7K9-F1
#
_entry.id   AF-A0A1I1S7K9-F1
#
_cell.length_a   1.000
_cell.length_b   1.000
_cell.length_c   1.000
_cell.angle_alpha   90.00
_cell.angle_beta   90.00
_cell.angle_gamma   90.00
#
_symmetry.space_group_name_H-M   'P 1'
#
loop_
_entity.id
_entity.type
_entity.pdbx_description
1 polymer ?
#
loop_
_entity_poly.entity_id
_entity_poly.type
_entity_poly.pdbx_seq_one_letter_code
_entity_poly.pdbx_strand_id
1 'polypeptide(L)'
;MTIKPLLLSAFFLILLSACNKKESAKSQKQDLSKNATVETDSLSEGEETPRKESINLFTVMPKDSSDIAFVSLSDIYPVGDEKDTLALPNIEKLGKHDAQYFAFSKNYRKRFLSKTNITETDSVFIYDYAKNKLASFLVKNLKTVAMLNGYSSEEDWPYHNYDFMIGFEINKKNLNGFSEYYRDALVYVGKENPFSKEGLKPISWKKIAQKEYPSKSLKKEDQNTLKGTTVGNTYSYKTSSYQYFLQDYLDSHKIIYARRLLVTDSKTKEIIIEKLYSQSEGTSPTPLNYENGDDVVEQYTGKLFRNKPEVVFGFLYESFGCPAISIIDKSNEEIYLQCDNRH
;
A
#
# COMPACT_ATOMS: atom_id res chain seq x y z
N MET A 1 46.77 -10.47 -1.49
CA MET A 1 47.17 -9.62 -0.35
C MET A 1 47.39 -8.22 -0.91
N THR A 2 46.69 -7.17 -0.50
CA THR A 2 46.15 -6.84 0.82
C THR A 2 44.91 -5.96 0.63
N ILE A 3 43.86 -6.31 1.35
CA ILE A 3 42.57 -5.61 1.43
C ILE A 3 42.70 -4.44 2.41
N LYS A 4 42.11 -3.29 2.11
CA LYS A 4 41.74 -2.27 3.10
C LYS A 4 40.22 -2.06 3.07
N PRO A 5 39.54 -2.06 4.22
CA PRO A 5 38.09 -1.87 4.29
C PRO A 5 37.75 -0.38 4.36
N LEU A 6 36.68 0.03 3.68
CA LEU A 6 36.05 1.33 3.89
C LEU A 6 34.80 1.13 4.75
N LEU A 7 34.91 1.51 6.02
CA LEU A 7 33.77 1.76 6.89
C LEU A 7 33.14 3.10 6.49
N LEU A 8 31.84 3.12 6.21
CA LEU A 8 31.03 4.32 6.37
C LEU A 8 29.89 3.99 7.34
N SER A 9 30.02 4.51 8.56
CA SER A 9 28.96 4.51 9.56
C SER A 9 27.98 5.65 9.28
N ALA A 10 26.70 5.31 9.26
CA ALA A 10 25.61 6.27 9.36
C ALA A 10 25.61 6.95 10.74
N PHE A 11 25.39 8.26 10.77
CA PHE A 11 24.94 8.97 11.97
C PHE A 11 23.78 9.89 11.57
N PHE A 12 22.58 9.48 11.95
CA PHE A 12 21.37 10.29 11.93
C PHE A 12 21.29 10.96 13.31
N LEU A 13 21.39 12.29 13.35
CA LEU A 13 21.32 13.06 14.59
C LEU A 13 19.95 13.76 14.65
N ILE A 14 19.07 13.24 15.50
CA ILE A 14 17.78 13.84 15.84
C ILE A 14 18.05 14.91 16.90
N LEU A 15 17.78 16.18 16.57
CA LEU A 15 17.83 17.31 17.52
C LEU A 15 16.43 17.53 18.12
N LEU A 16 16.21 17.01 19.33
CA LEU A 16 15.10 17.40 20.20
C LEU A 16 15.47 18.71 20.91
N SER A 17 14.80 19.80 20.57
CA SER A 17 14.87 21.05 21.34
C SER A 17 13.67 21.14 22.27
N ALA A 18 13.86 20.71 23.51
CA ALA A 18 12.95 20.99 24.63
C ALA A 18 13.31 22.35 25.24
N CYS A 19 12.43 23.34 25.12
CA CYS A 19 12.52 24.59 25.87
C CYS A 19 11.73 24.47 27.16
N ASN A 20 12.45 24.28 28.26
CA ASN A 20 11.93 24.27 29.62
C ASN A 20 12.13 25.66 30.23
N LYS A 21 11.05 26.38 30.57
CA LYS A 21 11.11 27.51 31.51
C LYS A 21 9.91 27.46 32.45
N LYS A 22 10.21 27.21 33.72
CA LYS A 22 9.31 27.41 34.87
C LYS A 22 9.29 28.89 35.24
N GLU A 23 8.10 29.42 35.52
CA GLU A 23 7.89 30.34 36.65
C GLU A 23 6.43 30.32 37.13
N SER A 24 6.25 30.82 38.34
CA SER A 24 5.32 30.38 39.40
C SER A 24 3.87 30.90 39.37
N ALA A 25 3.03 30.21 40.14
CA ALA A 25 1.59 30.40 40.37
C ALA A 25 1.15 31.78 40.92
N LYS A 26 -0.05 32.21 40.51
CA LYS A 26 -1.03 32.95 41.33
C LYS A 26 -2.47 32.62 40.89
N SER A 27 -3.32 32.42 41.90
CA SER A 27 -4.76 32.15 41.81
C SER A 27 -5.57 33.43 41.53
N GLN A 28 -6.58 33.35 40.67
CA GLN A 28 -7.77 34.20 40.72
C GLN A 28 -8.97 33.48 40.06
N LYS A 29 -10.11 33.46 40.78
CA LYS A 29 -11.44 33.05 40.32
C LYS A 29 -12.13 34.21 39.61
N GLN A 30 -12.76 33.93 38.47
CA GLN A 30 -13.98 34.55 37.86
C GLN A 30 -14.04 34.05 36.40
N ASP A 31 -15.14 33.91 35.69
CA ASP A 31 -16.58 33.81 35.89
C ASP A 31 -17.11 33.26 34.54
N LEU A 32 -18.26 32.59 34.55
CA LEU A 32 -18.88 31.98 33.37
C LEU A 32 -19.35 33.03 32.35
N SER A 33 -18.97 32.89 31.06
CA SER A 33 -19.86 33.19 29.91
C SER A 33 -19.17 33.09 28.54
N LYS A 34 -19.68 32.12 27.75
CA LYS A 34 -19.95 32.12 26.30
C LYS A 34 -18.82 31.87 25.29
N ASN A 35 -19.16 30.92 24.40
CA ASN A 35 -18.65 30.62 23.07
C ASN A 35 -17.36 29.79 23.00
N ALA A 36 -17.44 28.52 23.41
CA ALA A 36 -16.59 27.48 22.85
C ALA A 36 -17.26 26.95 21.57
N THR A 37 -16.80 27.45 20.44
CA THR A 37 -17.03 26.83 19.13
C THR A 37 -16.27 25.51 19.16
N VAL A 38 -17.01 24.40 19.15
CA VAL A 38 -16.44 23.07 19.02
C VAL A 38 -15.96 22.93 17.58
N GLU A 39 -14.65 22.99 17.36
CA GLU A 39 -14.01 22.47 16.16
C GLU A 39 -14.28 20.97 16.14
N THR A 40 -15.34 20.60 15.42
CA THR A 40 -15.68 19.21 15.14
C THR A 40 -14.89 18.85 13.89
N ASP A 41 -13.73 18.24 14.12
CA ASP A 41 -12.99 17.48 13.13
C ASP A 41 -13.92 16.37 12.63
N SER A 42 -14.62 16.65 11.55
CA SER A 42 -15.56 15.72 10.93
C SER A 42 -14.84 15.06 9.77
N LEU A 43 -14.07 14.02 10.12
CA LEU A 43 -13.94 12.86 9.27
C LEU A 43 -15.37 12.49 8.85
N SER A 44 -15.65 12.61 7.56
CA SER A 44 -16.89 12.09 7.01
C SER A 44 -16.77 10.56 7.04
N GLU A 45 -17.12 9.98 8.19
CA GLU A 45 -17.61 8.61 8.29
C GLU A 45 -18.91 8.54 7.47
N GLY A 46 -18.77 8.40 6.15
CA GLY A 46 -19.78 7.71 5.38
C GLY A 46 -19.72 6.26 5.83
N GLU A 47 -20.84 5.73 6.34
CA GLU A 47 -21.02 4.31 6.65
C GLU A 47 -20.37 3.46 5.55
N GLU A 48 -19.21 2.87 5.83
CA GLU A 48 -18.56 1.96 4.89
C GLU A 48 -19.43 0.72 4.79
N THR A 49 -20.32 0.69 3.81
CA THR A 49 -20.75 -0.58 3.23
C THR A 49 -19.50 -1.45 3.05
N PRO A 50 -19.45 -2.69 3.60
CA PRO A 50 -18.26 -3.51 3.54
C PRO A 50 -17.76 -3.60 2.10
N ARG A 51 -16.54 -3.14 1.86
CA ARG A 51 -15.94 -3.14 0.52
C ARG A 51 -15.94 -4.57 0.00
N LYS A 52 -16.75 -4.85 -1.01
CA LYS A 52 -16.81 -6.17 -1.63
C LYS A 52 -15.76 -6.25 -2.73
N GLU A 53 -14.50 -6.38 -2.32
CA GLU A 53 -13.40 -6.62 -3.26
C GLU A 53 -13.66 -7.91 -4.03
N SER A 54 -13.44 -7.88 -5.35
CA SER A 54 -13.61 -9.08 -6.18
C SER A 54 -12.43 -10.04 -6.07
N ILE A 55 -11.30 -9.56 -5.54
CA ILE A 55 -10.05 -10.30 -5.37
C ILE A 55 -9.24 -9.66 -4.24
N ASN A 56 -8.71 -10.47 -3.33
CA ASN A 56 -7.79 -10.03 -2.30
C ASN A 56 -6.35 -10.16 -2.83
N LEU A 57 -5.63 -9.04 -2.90
CA LEU A 57 -4.22 -9.01 -3.29
C LEU A 57 -3.36 -8.61 -2.10
N PHE A 58 -2.28 -9.34 -1.85
CA PHE A 58 -1.35 -9.06 -0.75
C PHE A 58 0.00 -8.63 -1.28
N THR A 59 0.86 -8.14 -0.39
CA THR A 59 2.25 -7.79 -0.70
C THR A 59 3.23 -8.84 -0.18
N VAL A 60 4.48 -8.75 -0.62
CA VAL A 60 5.60 -9.53 -0.06
C VAL A 60 6.52 -8.56 0.66
N MET A 61 6.89 -8.89 1.90
CA MET A 61 7.88 -8.13 2.66
C MET A 61 9.12 -8.98 2.97
N PRO A 62 10.33 -8.44 2.86
CA PRO A 62 11.52 -9.11 3.35
C PRO A 62 11.53 -9.13 4.89
N LYS A 63 11.81 -10.29 5.51
CA LYS A 63 12.11 -10.35 6.94
C LYS A 63 13.60 -10.09 7.15
N ASP A 64 13.96 -8.88 7.57
CA ASP A 64 15.32 -8.48 7.93
C ASP A 64 16.37 -8.92 6.89
N SER A 65 17.61 -9.13 7.34
CA SER A 65 18.71 -9.73 6.57
C SER A 65 18.61 -11.26 6.39
N SER A 66 17.52 -11.88 6.86
CA SER A 66 17.34 -13.34 6.76
C SER A 66 17.05 -13.81 5.33
N ASP A 67 17.05 -15.12 5.10
CA ASP A 67 16.64 -15.76 3.83
C ASP A 67 15.10 -15.85 3.68
N ILE A 68 14.32 -15.13 4.51
CA ILE A 68 12.85 -15.22 4.57
C ILE A 68 12.19 -13.98 3.96
N ALA A 69 11.31 -14.22 3.00
CA ALA A 69 10.25 -13.31 2.60
C ALA A 69 8.94 -13.75 3.27
N PHE A 70 8.07 -12.80 3.55
CA PHE A 70 6.83 -13.01 4.28
C PHE A 70 5.66 -12.40 3.52
N VAL A 71 4.55 -13.13 3.48
CA VAL A 71 3.27 -12.64 2.97
C VAL A 71 2.33 -12.61 4.16
N SER A 72 1.94 -11.41 4.59
CA SER A 72 0.92 -11.27 5.64
C SER A 72 -0.48 -11.49 5.07
N LEU A 73 -1.32 -12.20 5.81
CA LEU A 73 -2.73 -12.39 5.51
C LEU A 73 -3.60 -11.87 6.67
N SER A 74 -3.04 -11.03 7.54
CA SER A 74 -3.72 -10.52 8.73
C SER A 74 -4.94 -9.67 8.42
N ASP A 75 -5.00 -8.98 7.27
CA ASP A 75 -6.19 -8.20 6.91
C ASP A 75 -7.44 -9.07 6.68
N ILE A 76 -7.25 -10.34 6.32
CA ILE A 76 -8.35 -11.31 6.14
C ILE A 76 -8.41 -12.35 7.26
N TYR A 77 -7.48 -12.31 8.21
CA TYR A 77 -7.42 -13.22 9.34
C TYR A 77 -7.72 -12.46 10.64
N PRO A 78 -8.76 -12.83 11.41
CA PRO A 78 -9.20 -12.06 12.58
C PRO A 78 -8.27 -12.25 13.79
N VAL A 79 -7.02 -11.78 13.69
CA VAL A 79 -6.00 -11.92 14.72
C VAL A 79 -6.35 -11.12 15.98
N GLY A 80 -7.01 -9.97 15.83
CA GLY A 80 -7.40 -9.08 16.94
C GLY A 80 -8.56 -9.59 17.81
N ASP A 81 -9.19 -10.71 17.48
CA ASP A 81 -10.23 -11.29 18.34
C ASP A 81 -9.61 -12.00 19.55
N GLU A 82 -9.44 -11.28 20.65
CA GLU A 82 -8.87 -11.81 21.90
C GLU A 82 -9.67 -12.98 22.49
N LYS A 83 -10.94 -13.16 22.09
CA LYS A 83 -11.74 -14.32 22.51
C LYS A 83 -11.36 -15.59 21.75
N ASP A 84 -10.69 -15.47 20.60
CA ASP A 84 -10.19 -16.59 19.82
C ASP A 84 -8.86 -17.10 20.39
N THR A 85 -8.96 -17.93 21.43
CA THR A 85 -7.79 -18.59 22.06
C THR A 85 -7.00 -19.51 21.11
N LEU A 86 -7.50 -19.76 19.90
CA LEU A 86 -6.80 -20.49 18.85
C LEU A 86 -6.20 -19.57 17.77
N ALA A 87 -6.26 -18.24 17.93
CA ALA A 87 -5.61 -17.30 17.03
C ALA A 87 -4.08 -17.37 17.16
N LEU A 88 -3.59 -17.41 18.40
CA LEU A 88 -2.18 -17.50 18.74
C LEU A 88 -1.95 -18.48 19.91
N PRO A 89 -0.79 -19.13 20.00
CA PRO A 89 -0.40 -19.88 21.19
C PRO A 89 -0.20 -18.95 22.39
N ASN A 90 -0.06 -19.54 23.58
CA ASN A 90 0.35 -18.77 24.75
C ASN A 90 1.77 -18.22 24.52
N ILE A 91 1.85 -16.93 24.21
CA ILE A 91 3.07 -16.23 23.83
C ILE A 91 4.08 -16.21 24.98
N GLU A 92 3.61 -15.99 26.20
CA GLU A 92 4.46 -15.99 27.41
C GLU A 92 5.21 -17.32 27.59
N LYS A 93 4.57 -18.46 27.25
CA LYS A 93 5.19 -19.78 27.32
C LYS A 93 6.26 -20.03 26.25
N LEU A 94 6.22 -19.32 25.12
CA LEU A 94 7.30 -19.36 24.13
C LEU A 94 8.53 -18.59 24.62
N GLY A 95 8.33 -17.57 25.45
CA GLY A 95 9.38 -16.68 25.91
C GLY A 95 9.65 -15.54 24.92
N LYS A 96 10.20 -14.45 25.46
CA LYS A 96 10.35 -13.14 24.79
C LYS A 96 11.00 -13.17 23.41
N HIS A 97 12.07 -13.93 23.27
CA HIS A 97 12.85 -14.02 22.03
C HIS A 97 12.14 -14.87 20.97
N ASP A 98 11.72 -16.09 21.34
CA ASP A 98 11.10 -17.04 20.40
C ASP A 98 9.68 -16.59 19.98
N ALA A 99 9.05 -15.75 20.80
CA ALA A 99 7.79 -15.12 20.46
C ALA A 99 7.90 -14.12 19.30
N GLN A 100 9.07 -13.55 18.99
CA GLN A 100 9.16 -12.54 17.92
C GLN A 100 8.87 -13.12 16.53
N TYR A 101 9.13 -14.41 16.34
CA TYR A 101 8.89 -15.14 15.11
C TYR A 101 8.78 -16.64 15.38
N PHE A 102 7.65 -17.25 15.05
CA PHE A 102 7.45 -18.69 15.25
C PHE A 102 6.50 -19.33 14.24
N ALA A 103 6.68 -20.63 14.02
CA ALA A 103 5.81 -21.41 13.15
C ALA A 103 4.58 -21.94 13.89
N PHE A 104 3.44 -21.90 13.22
CA PHE A 104 2.20 -22.44 13.76
C PHE A 104 2.24 -23.96 13.82
N SER A 105 1.85 -24.52 14.97
CA SER A 105 1.56 -25.94 15.07
C SER A 105 0.26 -26.30 14.30
N LYS A 106 0.01 -27.59 14.12
CA LYS A 106 -1.08 -28.10 13.27
C LYS A 106 -2.46 -27.51 13.60
N ASN A 107 -2.75 -27.28 14.88
CA ASN A 107 -4.06 -26.76 15.29
C ASN A 107 -4.23 -25.27 14.94
N TYR A 108 -3.22 -24.44 15.20
CA TYR A 108 -3.21 -23.02 14.83
C TYR A 108 -3.22 -22.84 13.32
N ARG A 109 -2.47 -23.66 12.57
CA ARG A 109 -2.53 -23.65 11.10
C ARG A 109 -3.93 -23.99 10.58
N LYS A 110 -4.55 -25.05 11.11
CA LYS A 110 -5.92 -25.43 10.72
C LYS A 110 -6.91 -24.30 10.99
N ARG A 111 -6.77 -23.60 12.12
CA ARG A 111 -7.57 -22.43 12.47
C ARG A 111 -7.36 -21.29 11.47
N PHE A 112 -6.10 -20.96 11.18
CA PHE A 112 -5.71 -19.93 10.22
C PHE A 112 -6.34 -20.16 8.84
N LEU A 113 -6.08 -21.34 8.26
CA LEU A 113 -6.60 -21.71 6.94
C LEU A 113 -8.14 -21.69 6.91
N SER A 114 -8.79 -22.19 7.96
CA SER A 114 -10.25 -22.17 8.05
C SER A 114 -10.84 -20.77 8.13
N LYS A 115 -10.15 -19.79 8.74
CA LYS A 115 -10.67 -18.44 8.89
C LYS A 115 -10.43 -17.56 7.66
N THR A 116 -9.39 -17.86 6.91
CA THR A 116 -9.07 -17.16 5.66
C THR A 116 -9.74 -17.79 4.44
N ASN A 117 -10.52 -18.87 4.62
CA ASN A 117 -11.10 -19.68 3.54
C ASN A 117 -10.06 -20.24 2.55
N ILE A 118 -8.85 -20.52 3.05
CA ILE A 118 -7.75 -21.09 2.28
C ILE A 118 -7.67 -22.59 2.59
N THR A 119 -7.36 -23.39 1.59
CA THR A 119 -7.20 -24.84 1.69
C THR A 119 -5.75 -25.26 1.44
N GLU A 120 -5.38 -26.42 1.95
CA GLU A 120 -4.05 -27.01 1.74
C GLU A 120 -3.73 -27.30 0.25
N THR A 121 -4.77 -27.38 -0.59
CA THR A 121 -4.67 -27.59 -2.04
C THR A 121 -4.53 -26.31 -2.84
N ASP A 122 -4.77 -25.15 -2.22
CA ASP A 122 -4.56 -23.86 -2.87
C ASP A 122 -3.07 -23.58 -3.08
N SER A 123 -2.79 -22.55 -3.86
CA SER A 123 -1.44 -22.06 -4.11
C SER A 123 -1.32 -20.58 -3.74
N VAL A 124 -0.15 -20.20 -3.25
CA VAL A 124 0.30 -18.81 -3.16
C VAL A 124 0.98 -18.48 -4.49
N PHE A 125 0.43 -17.52 -5.23
CA PHE A 125 0.98 -16.99 -6.47
C PHE A 125 1.61 -15.63 -6.18
N ILE A 126 2.91 -15.50 -6.45
CA ILE A 126 3.65 -14.24 -6.26
C ILE A 126 4.10 -13.78 -7.65
N TYR A 127 3.59 -12.63 -8.09
CA TYR A 127 3.80 -12.11 -9.41
C TYR A 127 4.49 -10.74 -9.37
N ASP A 128 5.70 -10.70 -9.90
CA ASP A 128 6.40 -9.47 -10.20
C ASP A 128 5.89 -8.90 -11.52
N TYR A 129 5.12 -7.83 -11.45
CA TYR A 129 4.48 -7.26 -12.63
C TYR A 129 5.44 -6.43 -13.50
N ALA A 130 6.53 -5.93 -12.93
CA ALA A 130 7.55 -5.15 -13.65
C ALA A 130 8.52 -6.06 -14.42
N LYS A 131 8.86 -7.22 -13.85
CA LYS A 131 9.72 -8.25 -14.47
C LYS A 131 8.94 -9.34 -15.20
N ASN A 132 7.61 -9.31 -15.14
CA ASN A 132 6.71 -10.35 -15.67
C ASN A 132 7.12 -11.76 -15.18
N LYS A 133 7.36 -11.88 -13.87
CA LYS A 133 7.88 -13.12 -13.26
C LYS A 133 6.89 -13.67 -12.25
N LEU A 134 6.58 -14.95 -12.36
CA LEU A 134 5.65 -15.65 -11.47
C LEU A 134 6.36 -16.76 -10.71
N ALA A 135 6.16 -16.79 -9.39
CA ALA A 135 6.45 -17.93 -8.54
C ALA A 135 5.12 -18.48 -7.97
N SER A 136 5.07 -19.80 -7.76
CA SER A 136 3.87 -20.45 -7.21
C SER A 136 4.27 -21.54 -6.23
N PHE A 137 3.57 -21.60 -5.11
CA PHE A 137 3.83 -22.53 -4.01
C PHE A 137 2.53 -23.12 -3.52
N LEU A 138 2.45 -24.46 -3.44
CA LEU A 138 1.31 -25.12 -2.80
C LEU A 138 1.26 -24.74 -1.32
N VAL A 139 0.09 -24.36 -0.83
CA VAL A 139 -0.11 -23.95 0.57
C VAL A 139 0.40 -25.02 1.53
N LYS A 140 0.11 -26.31 1.29
CA LYS A 140 0.61 -27.44 2.10
C LYS A 140 2.12 -27.55 2.26
N ASN A 141 2.89 -26.93 1.37
CA ASN A 141 4.35 -26.95 1.40
C ASN A 141 4.95 -25.71 2.09
N LEU A 142 4.14 -24.71 2.39
CA LEU A 142 4.56 -23.49 3.08
C LEU A 142 4.32 -23.61 4.58
N LYS A 143 5.22 -23.04 5.38
CA LYS A 143 4.97 -22.85 6.81
C LYS A 143 4.04 -21.66 7.00
N THR A 144 3.06 -21.84 7.89
CA THR A 144 2.32 -20.71 8.47
C THR A 144 3.10 -20.21 9.66
N VAL A 145 3.37 -18.92 9.72
CA VAL A 145 4.19 -18.30 10.77
C VAL A 145 3.51 -17.04 11.30
N ALA A 146 3.81 -16.69 12.55
CA ALA A 146 3.55 -15.39 13.13
C ALA A 146 4.87 -14.64 13.29
N MET A 147 4.83 -13.33 13.06
CA MET A 147 5.97 -12.41 13.14
C MET A 147 5.49 -11.10 13.76
N LEU A 148 6.31 -10.47 14.61
CA LEU A 148 5.99 -9.12 15.08
C LEU A 148 5.88 -8.14 13.91
N ASN A 149 4.93 -7.22 14.03
CA ASN A 149 4.77 -6.12 13.09
C ASN A 149 5.90 -5.07 13.27
N GLY A 150 6.03 -4.14 12.32
CA GLY A 150 7.10 -3.14 12.34
C GLY A 150 7.00 -2.07 13.44
N TYR A 151 5.89 -2.02 14.18
CA TYR A 151 5.63 -1.10 15.29
C TYR A 151 5.87 -1.73 16.66
N SER A 152 5.98 -3.05 16.73
CA SER A 152 6.26 -3.77 17.96
C SER A 152 7.77 -4.03 18.09
N SER A 153 8.30 -3.82 19.28
CA SER A 153 9.69 -4.01 19.63
C SER A 153 9.83 -5.05 20.73
N GLU A 154 11.06 -5.49 20.99
CA GLU A 154 11.32 -6.40 22.10
C GLU A 154 10.94 -5.78 23.48
N GLU A 155 10.90 -4.45 23.61
CA GLU A 155 10.56 -3.76 24.86
C GLU A 155 9.07 -3.86 25.20
N ASP A 156 8.21 -4.15 24.23
CA ASP A 156 6.76 -4.26 24.37
C ASP A 156 6.30 -5.59 24.97
N TRP A 157 7.22 -6.39 25.49
CA TRP A 157 6.91 -7.66 26.14
C TRP A 157 6.09 -7.46 27.44
N PRO A 158 4.99 -8.22 27.67
CA PRO A 158 4.47 -9.31 26.83
C PRO A 158 3.65 -8.82 25.64
N TYR A 159 3.86 -9.46 24.48
CA TYR A 159 3.14 -9.10 23.25
C TYR A 159 1.68 -9.52 23.27
N HIS A 160 0.84 -8.69 22.65
CA HIS A 160 -0.58 -8.90 22.42
C HIS A 160 -0.85 -9.42 21.00
N ASN A 161 -2.06 -9.90 20.74
CA ASN A 161 -2.40 -10.45 19.43
C ASN A 161 -2.21 -9.44 18.27
N TYR A 162 -2.54 -8.16 18.52
CA TYR A 162 -2.36 -7.07 17.56
C TYR A 162 -0.89 -6.79 17.20
N ASP A 163 0.07 -7.32 17.97
CA ASP A 163 1.48 -7.19 17.64
C ASP A 163 1.91 -8.14 16.50
N PHE A 164 1.09 -9.13 16.15
CA PHE A 164 1.48 -10.20 15.23
C PHE A 164 0.88 -10.10 13.84
N MET A 165 1.75 -10.08 12.83
CA MET A 165 1.42 -10.41 11.44
C MET A 165 1.45 -11.92 11.25
N ILE A 166 0.44 -12.47 10.57
CA ILE A 166 0.27 -13.92 10.41
C ILE A 166 0.08 -14.25 8.94
N GLY A 167 0.86 -15.21 8.46
CA GLY A 167 0.82 -15.58 7.06
C GLY A 167 1.83 -16.65 6.69
N PHE A 168 2.38 -16.57 5.48
CA PHE A 168 3.25 -17.60 4.93
C PHE A 168 4.72 -17.18 4.85
N GLU A 169 5.61 -18.08 5.27
CA GLU A 169 7.06 -17.99 5.06
C GLU A 169 7.40 -18.43 3.63
N ILE A 170 8.15 -17.60 2.91
CA ILE A 170 8.68 -17.88 1.57
C ILE A 170 10.21 -17.75 1.61
N ASN A 171 10.92 -18.73 1.05
CA ASN A 171 12.37 -18.61 0.95
C ASN A 171 12.76 -17.60 -0.16
N LYS A 172 13.55 -16.57 0.17
CA LYS A 172 13.98 -15.53 -0.78
C LYS A 172 14.65 -16.10 -2.03
N LYS A 173 15.35 -17.23 -1.93
CA LYS A 173 16.01 -17.91 -3.08
C LYS A 173 15.00 -18.38 -4.14
N ASN A 174 13.77 -18.66 -3.74
CA ASN A 174 12.71 -19.04 -4.68
C ASN A 174 12.12 -17.82 -5.43
N LEU A 175 12.50 -16.61 -5.02
CA LEU A 175 12.12 -15.34 -5.63
C LEU A 175 13.31 -14.66 -6.33
N ASN A 176 14.36 -15.41 -6.67
CA ASN A 176 15.51 -14.87 -7.41
C ASN A 176 15.07 -14.18 -8.69
N GLY A 177 15.56 -12.97 -8.95
CA GLY A 177 15.23 -12.18 -10.15
C GLY A 177 13.88 -11.45 -10.10
N PHE A 178 13.22 -11.43 -8.94
CA PHE A 178 12.21 -10.42 -8.63
C PHE A 178 12.89 -9.06 -8.38
N SER A 179 12.12 -7.99 -8.48
CA SER A 179 12.50 -6.63 -8.12
C SER A 179 12.98 -6.54 -6.68
N GLU A 180 13.87 -5.58 -6.44
CA GLU A 180 14.45 -5.34 -5.13
C GLU A 180 13.37 -5.09 -4.08
N TYR A 181 13.56 -5.70 -2.89
CA TYR A 181 12.60 -5.67 -1.78
C TYR A 181 11.16 -6.08 -2.16
N TYR A 182 10.97 -6.74 -3.31
CA TYR A 182 9.67 -7.16 -3.81
C TYR A 182 8.67 -6.03 -4.05
N ARG A 183 9.15 -4.80 -4.28
CA ARG A 183 8.31 -3.60 -4.47
C ARG A 183 7.26 -3.73 -5.59
N ASP A 184 7.57 -4.53 -6.61
CA ASP A 184 6.72 -4.76 -7.78
C ASP A 184 5.98 -6.11 -7.71
N ALA A 185 5.92 -6.75 -6.53
CA ALA A 185 5.32 -8.07 -6.35
C ALA A 185 3.90 -7.98 -5.78
N LEU A 186 2.97 -8.66 -6.44
CA LEU A 186 1.61 -8.88 -5.96
C LEU A 186 1.40 -10.35 -5.62
N VAL A 187 0.64 -10.61 -4.57
CA VAL A 187 0.34 -11.96 -4.10
C VAL A 187 -1.14 -12.24 -4.18
N TYR A 188 -1.48 -13.43 -4.65
CA TYR A 188 -2.83 -13.99 -4.55
C TYR A 188 -2.76 -15.40 -3.99
N VAL A 189 -3.73 -15.76 -3.13
CA VAL A 189 -3.85 -17.12 -2.61
C VAL A 189 -5.17 -17.73 -3.04
N GLY A 190 -5.10 -18.85 -3.77
CA GLY A 190 -6.29 -19.54 -4.25
C GLY A 190 -5.97 -20.72 -5.16
N LYS A 191 -7.00 -21.28 -5.79
CA LYS A 191 -6.88 -22.49 -6.62
C LYS A 191 -6.12 -22.25 -7.93
N GLU A 192 -6.31 -21.08 -8.53
CA GLU A 192 -5.79 -20.75 -9.85
C GLU A 192 -5.07 -19.41 -9.87
N ASN A 193 -4.08 -19.28 -10.74
CA ASN A 193 -3.34 -18.03 -10.93
C ASN A 193 -4.24 -16.97 -11.61
N PRO A 194 -4.51 -15.83 -10.97
CA PRO A 194 -5.35 -14.78 -11.54
C PRO A 194 -4.57 -13.88 -12.53
N PHE A 195 -3.24 -13.85 -12.42
CA PHE A 195 -2.39 -12.93 -13.16
C PHE A 195 -2.26 -13.34 -14.63
N SER A 196 -2.25 -12.32 -15.49
CA SER A 196 -1.92 -12.45 -16.90
C SER A 196 -0.42 -12.76 -17.06
N LYS A 197 -0.01 -13.22 -18.25
CA LYS A 197 1.40 -13.40 -18.61
C LYS A 197 1.92 -12.27 -19.52
N GLU A 198 1.12 -11.21 -19.69
CA GLU A 198 1.40 -10.14 -20.65
C GLU A 198 2.38 -9.09 -20.12
N GLY A 199 2.60 -9.03 -18.79
CA GLY A 199 3.39 -7.99 -18.15
C GLY A 199 2.63 -6.65 -18.10
N LEU A 200 2.95 -5.83 -17.10
CA LEU A 200 2.49 -4.44 -17.10
C LEU A 200 3.48 -3.55 -17.83
N LYS A 201 2.98 -2.43 -18.34
CA LYS A 201 3.77 -1.45 -19.08
C LYS A 201 3.92 -0.19 -18.22
N PRO A 202 5.15 0.30 -18.03
CA PRO A 202 5.38 1.64 -17.51
C PRO A 202 4.66 2.69 -18.36
N ILE A 203 4.04 3.68 -17.72
CA ILE A 203 3.45 4.81 -18.45
C ILE A 203 4.56 5.81 -18.80
N SER A 204 4.84 6.00 -20.08
CA SER A 204 5.81 6.99 -20.55
C SER A 204 5.11 8.30 -20.88
N TRP A 205 5.12 9.24 -19.93
CA TRP A 205 4.42 10.51 -20.05
C TRP A 205 5.09 11.45 -21.04
N LYS A 206 4.34 11.93 -22.03
CA LYS A 206 4.76 12.99 -22.94
C LYS A 206 4.05 14.29 -22.58
N LYS A 207 4.81 15.34 -22.29
CA LYS A 207 4.26 16.69 -22.08
C LYS A 207 3.51 17.17 -23.34
N ILE A 208 2.34 17.75 -23.14
CA ILE A 208 1.46 18.30 -24.19
C ILE A 208 1.04 19.73 -23.85
N ALA A 209 0.50 20.46 -24.82
CA ALA A 209 -0.08 21.76 -24.54
C ALA A 209 -1.39 21.61 -23.74
N GLN A 210 -1.65 22.54 -22.82
CA GLN A 210 -2.85 22.50 -21.97
C GLN A 210 -4.16 22.40 -22.75
N LYS A 211 -4.23 23.03 -23.93
CA LYS A 211 -5.40 22.97 -24.84
C LYS A 211 -5.69 21.57 -25.40
N GLU A 212 -4.72 20.65 -25.33
CA GLU A 212 -4.87 19.26 -25.77
C GLU A 212 -5.43 18.36 -24.66
N TYR A 213 -5.41 18.82 -23.40
CA TYR A 213 -6.04 18.09 -22.30
C TYR A 213 -7.57 18.13 -22.45
N PRO A 214 -8.29 17.00 -22.28
CA PRO A 214 -9.72 16.94 -22.48
C PRO A 214 -10.48 17.95 -21.62
N SER A 215 -11.38 18.70 -22.27
CA SER A 215 -12.26 19.66 -21.59
C SER A 215 -13.38 18.92 -20.84
N LYS A 216 -13.05 18.38 -19.67
CA LYS A 216 -14.00 17.79 -18.70
C LYS A 216 -14.01 18.63 -17.43
N SER A 217 -15.18 19.12 -17.03
CA SER A 217 -15.35 19.82 -15.75
C SER A 217 -14.97 18.93 -14.57
N LEU A 218 -14.33 19.51 -13.55
CA LEU A 218 -14.05 18.83 -12.30
C LEU A 218 -15.36 18.50 -11.57
N LYS A 219 -15.39 17.37 -10.86
CA LYS A 219 -16.45 17.08 -9.89
C LYS A 219 -16.42 18.09 -8.75
N LYS A 220 -17.56 18.32 -8.08
CA LYS A 220 -17.67 19.33 -7.01
C LYS A 220 -16.73 19.05 -5.84
N GLU A 221 -16.57 17.78 -5.48
CA GLU A 221 -15.61 17.31 -4.46
C GLU A 221 -14.16 17.67 -4.85
N ASP A 222 -13.73 17.33 -6.07
CA ASP A 222 -12.40 17.65 -6.59
C ASP A 222 -12.14 19.17 -6.62
N GLN A 223 -13.16 19.98 -6.96
CA GLN A 223 -13.03 21.45 -6.92
C GLN A 223 -12.72 21.97 -5.52
N ASN A 224 -13.33 21.37 -4.49
CA ASN A 224 -13.06 21.74 -3.10
C ASN A 224 -11.65 21.34 -2.69
N THR A 225 -11.22 20.11 -3.01
CA THR A 225 -9.87 19.61 -2.75
C THR A 225 -8.81 20.48 -3.42
N LEU A 226 -9.07 20.96 -4.63
CA LEU A 226 -8.14 21.77 -5.41
C LEU A 226 -8.21 23.28 -5.11
N LYS A 227 -8.97 23.70 -4.09
CA LYS A 227 -9.09 25.12 -3.74
C LYS A 227 -7.73 25.71 -3.38
N GLY A 228 -7.39 26.84 -4.01
CA GLY A 228 -6.09 27.50 -3.79
C GLY A 228 -4.93 26.93 -4.61
N THR A 229 -5.17 25.90 -5.42
CA THR A 229 -4.18 25.39 -6.37
C THR A 229 -4.22 26.14 -7.70
N THR A 230 -3.15 26.03 -8.47
CA THR A 230 -3.04 26.52 -9.85
C THR A 230 -2.76 25.38 -10.81
N VAL A 231 -3.31 25.45 -12.03
CA VAL A 231 -3.05 24.44 -13.06
C VAL A 231 -1.57 24.45 -13.44
N GLY A 232 -0.95 23.26 -13.44
CA GLY A 232 0.42 23.02 -13.86
C GLY A 232 0.54 22.44 -15.27
N ASN A 233 1.51 21.54 -15.45
CA ASN A 233 1.77 20.88 -16.72
C ASN A 233 0.70 19.84 -17.06
N THR A 234 0.58 19.54 -18.35
CA THR A 234 -0.27 18.48 -18.87
C THR A 234 0.54 17.46 -19.66
N TYR A 235 0.15 16.20 -19.56
CA TYR A 235 0.83 15.07 -20.20
C TYR A 235 -0.17 14.15 -20.88
N SER A 236 0.31 13.36 -21.83
CA SER A 236 -0.43 12.24 -22.39
C SER A 236 0.43 11.00 -22.54
N TYR A 237 -0.26 9.87 -22.60
CA TYR A 237 0.29 8.58 -22.99
C TYR A 237 -0.77 7.84 -23.80
N LYS A 238 -0.36 6.95 -24.72
CA LYS A 238 -1.30 6.24 -25.59
C LYS A 238 -0.89 4.77 -25.73
N THR A 239 -1.88 3.90 -25.63
CA THR A 239 -1.79 2.48 -25.99
C THR A 239 -2.68 2.20 -27.21
N SER A 240 -2.76 0.92 -27.62
CA SER A 240 -3.73 0.50 -28.65
C SER A 240 -5.18 0.67 -28.18
N SER A 241 -5.42 0.49 -26.89
CA SER A 241 -6.75 0.42 -26.27
C SER A 241 -7.19 1.77 -25.70
N TYR A 242 -6.27 2.56 -25.15
CA TYR A 242 -6.60 3.74 -24.35
C TYR A 242 -5.69 4.93 -24.63
N GLN A 243 -6.20 6.12 -24.32
CA GLN A 243 -5.44 7.36 -24.26
C GLN A 243 -5.55 7.94 -22.84
N TYR A 244 -4.40 8.24 -22.26
CA TYR A 244 -4.26 8.72 -20.89
C TYR A 244 -3.88 10.19 -20.95
N PHE A 245 -4.49 10.98 -20.08
CA PHE A 245 -4.17 12.39 -19.89
C PHE A 245 -3.98 12.66 -18.42
N LEU A 246 -2.95 13.44 -18.10
CA LEU A 246 -2.61 13.80 -16.73
C LEU A 246 -2.43 15.31 -16.65
N GLN A 247 -2.99 15.92 -15.60
CA GLN A 247 -2.86 17.35 -15.34
C GLN A 247 -2.38 17.56 -13.92
N ASP A 248 -1.29 18.29 -13.77
CA ASP A 248 -0.77 18.71 -12.47
C ASP A 248 -1.60 19.88 -11.92
N TYR A 249 -1.75 19.91 -10.60
CA TYR A 249 -2.24 21.03 -9.82
C TYR A 249 -1.18 21.38 -8.77
N LEU A 250 -0.79 22.65 -8.75
CA LEU A 250 0.31 23.18 -7.95
C LEU A 250 -0.21 23.99 -6.77
N ASP A 251 0.40 23.82 -5.60
CA ASP A 251 0.12 24.66 -4.42
C ASP A 251 0.68 26.09 -4.59
N SER A 252 0.58 26.90 -3.52
CA SER A 252 1.12 28.26 -3.48
C SER A 252 2.64 28.34 -3.66
N HIS A 253 3.37 27.25 -3.36
CA HIS A 253 4.82 27.14 -3.46
C HIS A 253 5.28 26.51 -4.78
N LYS A 254 4.35 26.25 -5.71
CA LYS A 254 4.62 25.59 -7.00
C LYS A 254 5.06 24.13 -6.87
N ILE A 255 4.70 23.48 -5.77
CA ILE A 255 4.88 22.05 -5.54
C ILE A 255 3.64 21.31 -6.04
N ILE A 256 3.82 20.10 -6.58
CA ILE A 256 2.73 19.24 -7.07
C ILE A 256 1.83 18.86 -5.89
N TYR A 257 0.67 19.49 -5.80
CA TYR A 257 -0.35 19.20 -4.79
C TYR A 257 -1.23 18.01 -5.20
N ALA A 258 -1.62 17.96 -6.47
CA ALA A 258 -2.45 16.89 -6.97
C ALA A 258 -2.22 16.64 -8.46
N ARG A 259 -2.68 15.47 -8.91
CA ARG A 259 -2.73 15.08 -10.31
C ARG A 259 -4.09 14.53 -10.66
N ARG A 260 -4.69 15.06 -11.73
CA ARG A 260 -5.93 14.54 -12.28
C ARG A 260 -5.63 13.65 -13.48
N LEU A 261 -6.05 12.39 -13.40
CA LEU A 261 -5.95 11.41 -14.46
C LEU A 261 -7.29 11.29 -15.18
N LEU A 262 -7.26 11.34 -16.51
CA LEU A 262 -8.35 10.91 -17.37
C LEU A 262 -7.86 9.78 -18.28
N VAL A 263 -8.63 8.69 -18.36
CA VAL A 263 -8.38 7.60 -19.31
C VAL A 263 -9.56 7.51 -20.25
N THR A 264 -9.29 7.53 -21.55
CA THR A 264 -10.31 7.45 -22.60
C THR A 264 -10.12 6.22 -23.48
N ASP A 265 -11.23 5.69 -24.00
CA ASP A 265 -11.19 4.68 -25.04
C ASP A 265 -10.54 5.27 -26.31
N SER A 266 -9.54 4.58 -26.87
CA SER A 266 -8.81 5.09 -28.03
C SER A 266 -9.69 5.23 -29.28
N LYS A 267 -10.76 4.44 -29.41
CA LYS A 267 -11.67 4.41 -30.56
C LYS A 267 -12.85 5.35 -30.37
N THR A 268 -13.60 5.23 -29.27
CA THR A 268 -14.83 6.00 -29.03
C THR A 268 -14.57 7.38 -28.45
N LYS A 269 -13.37 7.60 -27.87
CA LYS A 269 -12.99 8.82 -27.14
C LYS A 269 -13.81 9.06 -25.86
N GLU A 270 -14.61 8.09 -25.43
CA GLU A 270 -15.34 8.14 -24.17
C GLU A 270 -14.36 8.14 -22.99
N ILE A 271 -14.62 8.96 -21.98
CA ILE A 271 -13.84 8.99 -20.73
C ILE A 271 -14.32 7.83 -19.85
N ILE A 272 -13.43 6.90 -19.58
CA ILE A 272 -13.69 5.69 -18.78
C ILE A 272 -13.34 5.94 -17.32
N ILE A 273 -12.13 6.42 -17.06
CA ILE A 273 -11.65 6.76 -15.72
C ILE A 273 -11.48 8.26 -15.58
N GLU A 274 -11.88 8.76 -14.42
CA GLU A 274 -11.48 10.06 -13.88
C GLU A 274 -11.08 9.90 -12.43
N LYS A 275 -9.83 10.25 -12.11
CA LYS A 275 -9.28 10.18 -10.75
C LYS A 275 -8.53 11.45 -10.41
N LEU A 276 -8.61 11.85 -9.15
CA LEU A 276 -7.77 12.88 -8.55
C LEU A 276 -6.88 12.22 -7.49
N TYR A 277 -5.57 12.38 -7.65
CA TYR A 277 -4.56 11.92 -6.71
C TYR A 277 -3.96 13.15 -6.05
N SER A 278 -4.34 13.45 -4.81
CA SER A 278 -3.93 14.65 -4.08
C SER A 278 -3.11 14.32 -2.85
N GLN A 279 -2.30 15.27 -2.40
CA GLN A 279 -1.66 15.20 -1.08
C GLN A 279 -2.72 15.16 0.03
N SER A 280 -2.47 14.31 1.02
CA SER A 280 -3.17 14.29 2.31
C SER A 280 -2.17 13.98 3.42
N GLU A 281 -2.65 13.87 4.65
CA GLU A 281 -1.84 13.28 5.71
C GLU A 281 -1.38 11.87 5.29
N GLY A 282 -0.07 11.65 5.27
CA GLY A 282 0.55 10.40 4.86
C GLY A 282 0.38 10.00 3.39
N THR A 283 -0.09 10.88 2.49
CA THR A 283 -0.09 10.55 1.06
C THR A 283 0.47 11.69 0.21
N SER A 284 1.14 11.33 -0.88
CA SER A 284 1.67 12.31 -1.83
C SER A 284 1.67 11.78 -3.27
N PRO A 285 1.46 12.63 -4.29
CA PRO A 285 1.63 12.22 -5.67
C PRO A 285 3.03 11.66 -5.93
N THR A 286 3.13 10.49 -6.57
CA THR A 286 4.43 9.92 -6.98
C THR A 286 5.10 10.82 -8.03
N PRO A 287 6.43 10.81 -8.21
CA PRO A 287 7.09 11.40 -9.38
C PRO A 287 6.57 10.74 -10.67
N LEU A 288 6.57 11.45 -11.81
CA LEU A 288 6.29 10.75 -13.08
C LEU A 288 7.43 9.77 -13.37
N ASN A 289 7.10 8.65 -14.02
CA ASN A 289 8.11 7.68 -14.46
C ASN A 289 9.27 8.37 -15.17
N TYR A 290 10.49 7.96 -14.83
CA TYR A 290 11.75 8.46 -15.38
C TYR A 290 12.14 9.90 -14.97
N GLU A 291 11.36 10.60 -14.15
CA GLU A 291 11.77 11.92 -13.61
C GLU A 291 12.93 11.82 -12.62
N ASN A 292 12.96 10.76 -11.81
CA ASN A 292 13.97 10.54 -10.78
C ASN A 292 15.11 9.60 -11.23
N GLY A 293 15.20 9.32 -12.53
CA GLY A 293 16.22 8.44 -13.13
C GLY A 293 15.62 7.44 -14.10
N ASP A 294 16.41 7.02 -15.10
CA ASP A 294 15.95 6.21 -16.24
C ASP A 294 15.38 4.83 -15.86
N ASP A 295 15.69 4.32 -14.67
CA ASP A 295 15.22 3.02 -14.16
C ASP A 295 14.11 3.14 -13.09
N VAL A 296 13.66 4.36 -12.76
CA VAL A 296 12.65 4.61 -11.73
C VAL A 296 11.26 4.64 -12.36
N VAL A 297 10.46 3.62 -12.03
CA VAL A 297 9.08 3.44 -12.52
C VAL A 297 8.13 3.28 -11.35
N GLU A 298 7.11 4.11 -11.34
CA GLU A 298 6.05 4.21 -10.33
C GLU A 298 4.68 3.87 -10.94
N GLN A 299 4.36 4.43 -12.11
CA GLN A 299 3.04 4.25 -12.74
C GLN A 299 3.03 3.13 -13.78
N TYR A 300 2.07 2.23 -13.64
CA TYR A 300 1.88 1.10 -14.55
C TYR A 300 0.48 1.06 -15.12
N THR A 301 0.37 0.48 -16.32
CA THR A 301 -0.92 0.13 -16.93
C THR A 301 -0.82 -1.14 -17.78
N GLY A 302 -1.95 -1.77 -18.04
CA GLY A 302 -2.07 -2.92 -18.95
C GLY A 302 -2.83 -4.09 -18.33
N LYS A 303 -2.70 -5.27 -18.94
CA LYS A 303 -3.45 -6.46 -18.55
C LYS A 303 -2.81 -7.12 -17.31
N LEU A 304 -3.31 -6.83 -16.11
CA LEU A 304 -2.82 -7.49 -14.89
C LEU A 304 -3.45 -8.87 -14.68
N PHE A 305 -4.75 -9.01 -14.92
CA PHE A 305 -5.49 -10.25 -14.67
C PHE A 305 -5.96 -10.89 -15.96
N ARG A 306 -6.09 -12.23 -15.97
CA ARG A 306 -6.60 -12.98 -17.14
C ARG A 306 -8.02 -12.55 -17.51
N ASN A 307 -8.88 -12.44 -16.50
CA ASN A 307 -10.33 -12.33 -16.66
C ASN A 307 -10.91 -10.96 -16.26
N LYS A 308 -10.07 -9.92 -16.10
CA LYS A 308 -10.51 -8.53 -15.86
C LYS A 308 -9.99 -7.58 -16.94
N PRO A 309 -10.60 -6.40 -17.13
CA PRO A 309 -10.05 -5.34 -17.98
C PRO A 309 -8.60 -4.94 -17.61
N GLU A 310 -7.99 -4.12 -18.46
CA GLU A 310 -6.68 -3.53 -18.15
C GLU A 310 -6.77 -2.65 -16.90
N VAL A 311 -5.63 -2.41 -16.25
CA VAL A 311 -5.55 -1.65 -14.99
C VAL A 311 -4.68 -0.40 -15.14
N VAL A 312 -4.79 0.53 -14.19
CA VAL A 312 -3.89 1.68 -14.05
C VAL A 312 -3.69 2.01 -12.57
N PHE A 313 -2.44 2.23 -12.13
CA PHE A 313 -2.12 2.53 -10.73
C PHE A 313 -0.70 3.12 -10.57
N GLY A 314 -0.32 3.43 -9.32
CA GLY A 314 1.01 3.93 -8.95
C GLY A 314 1.14 5.45 -8.85
N PHE A 315 0.04 6.15 -8.60
CA PHE A 315 -0.03 7.62 -8.63
C PHE A 315 0.15 8.29 -7.27
N LEU A 316 0.11 7.53 -6.17
CA LEU A 316 0.33 8.01 -4.81
C LEU A 316 1.39 7.16 -4.11
N TYR A 317 2.25 7.81 -3.33
CA TYR A 317 2.91 7.19 -2.19
C TYR A 317 1.97 7.28 -0.99
N GLU A 318 1.91 6.20 -0.22
CA GLU A 318 1.08 6.07 0.98
C GLU A 318 1.96 5.65 2.15
N SER A 319 2.05 6.51 3.16
CA SER A 319 2.56 6.20 4.50
C SER A 319 1.46 5.62 5.38
N PHE A 320 0.22 6.06 5.18
CA PHE A 320 -0.98 5.52 5.82
C PHE A 320 -1.93 5.02 4.74
N GLY A 321 -2.45 3.81 4.91
CA GLY A 321 -3.32 3.17 3.92
C GLY A 321 -2.58 2.12 3.09
N CYS A 322 -3.32 1.56 2.12
CA CYS A 322 -2.79 0.59 1.18
C CYS A 322 -3.09 1.03 -0.25
N PRO A 323 -2.12 0.93 -1.17
CA PRO A 323 -2.30 1.30 -2.56
C PRO A 323 -3.49 0.59 -3.22
N ALA A 324 -4.13 1.27 -4.15
CA ALA A 324 -5.23 0.74 -4.96
C ALA A 324 -4.84 0.53 -6.42
N ILE A 325 -5.46 -0.47 -7.03
CA ILE A 325 -5.38 -0.78 -8.46
C ILE A 325 -6.73 -0.51 -9.11
N SER A 326 -6.79 0.49 -10.00
CA SER A 326 -8.01 0.84 -10.72
C SER A 326 -8.20 -0.04 -11.95
N ILE A 327 -9.39 -0.64 -12.10
CA ILE A 327 -9.79 -1.35 -13.32
C ILE A 327 -10.28 -0.33 -14.36
N ILE A 328 -9.75 -0.39 -15.58
CA ILE A 328 -10.12 0.49 -16.70
C ILE A 328 -11.41 -0.02 -17.36
N ASP A 329 -12.53 0.19 -16.68
CA ASP A 329 -13.87 -0.01 -17.21
C ASP A 329 -14.89 0.96 -16.58
N LYS A 330 -16.17 0.76 -16.89
CA LYS A 330 -17.26 1.62 -16.38
C LYS A 330 -17.72 1.26 -14.97
N SER A 331 -17.22 0.17 -14.36
CA SER A 331 -17.61 -0.19 -13.00
C SER A 331 -16.91 0.69 -11.97
N ASN A 332 -15.82 1.38 -12.35
CA ASN A 332 -14.95 2.13 -11.43
C ASN A 332 -14.46 1.25 -10.26
N GLU A 333 -14.20 -0.03 -10.54
CA GLU A 333 -13.70 -0.95 -9.52
C GLU A 333 -12.27 -0.56 -9.10
N GLU A 334 -12.05 -0.47 -7.80
CA GLU A 334 -10.74 -0.37 -7.17
C GLU A 334 -10.44 -1.66 -6.41
N ILE A 335 -9.26 -2.21 -6.64
CA ILE A 335 -8.73 -3.34 -5.87
C ILE A 335 -7.69 -2.78 -4.91
N TYR A 336 -8.03 -2.70 -3.64
CA TYR A 336 -7.08 -2.28 -2.60
C TYR A 336 -6.15 -3.44 -2.25
N LEU A 337 -4.87 -3.12 -2.02
CA LEU A 337 -3.93 -4.11 -1.53
C LEU A 337 -4.20 -4.37 -0.04
N GLN A 338 -4.12 -5.63 0.34
CA GLN A 338 -4.11 -6.12 1.71
C GLN A 338 -2.66 -6.05 2.19
N CYS A 339 -2.27 -4.87 2.69
CA CYS A 339 -0.88 -4.54 3.02
C CYS A 339 -0.55 -4.62 4.52
N ASP A 340 -1.47 -5.11 5.35
CA ASP A 340 -1.33 -5.19 6.82
C ASP A 340 -0.99 -3.82 7.44
N ASN A 341 -1.78 -2.81 7.07
CA ASN A 341 -1.61 -1.44 7.53
C ASN A 341 -2.15 -1.26 8.96
N ARG A 342 -1.27 -1.37 9.96
CA ARG A 342 -1.60 -1.30 11.40
C ARG A 342 -1.50 0.09 12.03
N HIS A 343 -1.41 1.13 11.20
CA HIS A 343 -1.27 2.52 11.63
C HIS A 343 -2.47 3.07 12.38
#